data_AF-A0A816M1F3-F1
#
_entry.id   AF-A0A816M1F3-F1
#
_cell.length_a   1.000
_cell.length_b   1.000
_cell.length_c   1.000
_cell.angle_alpha   90.00
_cell.angle_beta   90.00
_cell.angle_gamma   90.00
#
_symmetry.space_group_name_H-M   'P 1'
#
loop_
_entity.id
_entity.type
_entity.pdbx_description
1 polymer ?
#
loop_
_entity_poly.entity_id
_entity_poly.type
_entity_poly.pdbx_seq_one_letter_code
_entity_poly.pdbx_strand_id
1 'polypeptide(L)'
;MLGEALASDFLDADDFHSLSNRACPSLRKQYREILRGFDPDYKQESYSSCKAKIVLLEGNADVIAARLQKRASKGEHFIPLTLLHSQLELLQADD
;
A
#
# COMPACT_ATOMS: atom_id res chain seq x y z
N MET A 1 16.77 4.76 5.95
CA MET A 1 15.40 4.21 5.78
C MET A 1 14.69 4.90 4.60
N LEU A 2 13.65 4.31 4.01
CA LEU A 2 12.99 4.85 2.79
C LEU A 2 12.53 6.32 2.93
N GLY A 3 12.03 6.71 4.10
CA GLY A 3 11.65 8.10 4.38
C GLY A 3 12.82 9.10 4.29
N GLU A 4 14.01 8.72 4.76
CA GLU A 4 15.22 9.55 4.66
C GLU A 4 15.67 9.73 3.20
N ALA A 5 15.56 8.66 2.39
CA ALA A 5 15.91 8.69 0.98
C ALA A 5 14.94 9.55 0.14
N LEU A 6 13.68 9.67 0.59
CA LEU A 6 12.64 10.46 -0.08
C LEU A 6 12.44 11.85 0.53
N ALA A 7 13.23 12.21 1.56
CA ALA A 7 13.07 13.43 2.35
C ALA A 7 11.60 13.68 2.75
N SER A 8 10.89 12.61 3.15
CA SER A 8 9.46 12.62 3.41
C SER A 8 9.16 11.86 4.70
N ASP A 9 8.18 12.33 5.46
CA ASP A 9 7.62 11.60 6.59
C ASP A 9 6.95 10.32 6.07
N PHE A 10 7.38 9.17 6.57
CA PHE A 10 6.85 7.87 6.19
C PHE A 10 5.60 7.58 7.03
N LEU A 11 4.43 7.56 6.38
CA LEU A 11 3.21 7.02 6.96
C LEU A 11 3.11 5.56 6.55
N ASP A 12 3.15 4.63 7.51
CA ASP A 12 2.90 3.23 7.21
C ASP A 12 1.41 3.07 6.88
N ALA A 13 1.10 2.45 5.75
CA ALA A 13 -0.29 2.19 5.37
C ALA A 13 -0.98 1.23 6.37
N ASP A 14 -0.18 0.43 7.10
CA ASP A 14 -0.63 -0.46 8.16
C ASP A 14 -1.20 0.31 9.37
N ASP A 15 -0.85 1.58 9.58
CA ASP A 15 -1.33 2.41 10.71
C ASP A 15 -2.80 2.87 10.55
N PHE A 16 -3.36 2.78 9.34
CA PHE A 16 -4.73 3.26 9.03
C PHE A 16 -5.77 2.15 8.82
N HIS A 17 -5.48 0.92 9.24
CA HIS A 17 -6.44 -0.17 9.10
C HIS A 17 -7.47 -0.20 10.24
N SER A 18 -8.65 0.39 9.97
CA SER A 18 -9.88 0.02 10.65
C SER A 18 -10.14 -1.49 10.46
N LEU A 19 -10.54 -2.17 11.54
CA LEU A 19 -10.95 -3.59 11.60
C LEU A 19 -11.87 -4.06 10.45
N SER A 20 -12.58 -3.12 9.81
CA SER A 20 -13.57 -3.36 8.76
C SER A 20 -13.01 -3.34 7.34
N ASN A 21 -11.77 -2.87 7.11
CA ASN A 21 -11.21 -2.70 5.76
C ASN A 21 -10.07 -3.71 5.50
N ARG A 22 -10.43 -5.00 5.39
CA ARG A 22 -9.45 -6.12 5.28
C ARG A 22 -8.89 -6.37 3.87
N ALA A 23 -9.35 -5.64 2.87
CA ALA A 23 -8.77 -5.64 1.53
C ALA A 23 -8.12 -4.27 1.33
N CYS A 24 -6.81 -4.21 1.09
CA CYS A 24 -6.11 -2.95 0.85
C CYS A 24 -6.62 -2.33 -0.47
N PRO A 25 -7.51 -1.31 -0.42
CA PRO A 25 -8.13 -0.78 -1.63
C PRO A 25 -7.12 -0.05 -2.50
N SER A 26 -6.00 0.39 -1.90
CA SER A 26 -4.85 1.09 -2.50
C SER A 26 -4.14 0.30 -3.60
N LEU A 27 -4.39 -1.01 -3.69
CA LEU A 27 -3.87 -1.87 -4.76
C LEU A 27 -4.54 -1.56 -6.11
N ARG A 28 -5.76 -1.03 -6.10
CA ARG A 28 -6.48 -0.62 -7.32
C ARG A 28 -6.14 0.82 -7.69
N LYS A 29 -5.95 1.08 -8.98
CA LYS A 29 -5.62 2.42 -9.51
C LYS A 29 -6.66 3.47 -9.07
N GLN A 30 -7.94 3.12 -9.11
CA GLN A 30 -9.04 4.01 -8.71
C GLN A 30 -8.93 4.54 -7.27
N TYR A 31 -8.43 3.73 -6.34
CA TYR A 31 -8.28 4.20 -4.96
C TYR A 31 -7.08 5.13 -4.80
N ARG A 32 -6.00 4.88 -5.55
CA ARG A 32 -4.85 5.80 -5.61
C ARG A 32 -5.24 7.16 -6.17
N GLU A 33 -6.14 7.20 -7.15
CA GLU A 33 -6.72 8.45 -7.65
C GLU A 33 -7.51 9.20 -6.58
N ILE A 34 -8.26 8.50 -5.73
CA ILE A 34 -8.96 9.12 -4.59
C ILE A 34 -7.96 9.73 -3.61
N LEU A 35 -6.88 9.01 -3.27
CA LEU A 35 -5.83 9.52 -2.39
C LEU A 35 -5.13 10.75 -2.97
N ARG A 36 -4.83 10.74 -4.27
CA ARG A 36 -4.25 11.88 -5.00
C ARG A 36 -5.21 13.07 -5.05
N GLY A 37 -6.52 12.82 -5.16
CA GLY A 37 -7.57 13.84 -5.19
C GLY A 37 -7.70 14.67 -3.90
N PHE A 38 -7.07 14.27 -2.80
CA PHE A 38 -6.97 15.12 -1.60
C PHE A 38 -5.95 16.26 -1.75
N ASP A 39 -5.04 16.19 -2.72
CA ASP A 39 -4.16 17.30 -3.04
C ASP A 39 -4.90 18.31 -3.94
N PRO A 40 -5.13 19.56 -3.50
CA PRO A 40 -5.88 20.56 -4.26
C PRO A 40 -5.25 20.87 -5.63
N ASP A 41 -3.94 20.65 -5.73
CA ASP A 41 -3.15 20.91 -6.94
C ASP A 41 -3.14 19.70 -7.89
N TYR A 42 -3.76 18.57 -7.49
CA TYR A 42 -3.80 17.36 -8.31
C TYR A 42 -4.66 17.56 -9.56
N LYS A 43 -4.04 17.31 -10.71
CA LYS A 43 -4.73 17.14 -11.98
C LYS A 43 -4.59 15.69 -12.38
N GLN A 44 -5.68 15.11 -12.88
CA GLN A 44 -5.68 13.74 -13.36
C GLN A 44 -4.54 13.55 -14.37
N GLU A 45 -3.77 12.46 -14.22
CA GLU A 45 -2.59 12.12 -15.03
C GLU A 45 -1.35 13.02 -14.84
N SER A 46 -1.42 14.05 -13.98
CA SER A 46 -0.27 14.87 -13.56
C SER A 46 0.32 14.37 -12.24
N TYR A 47 0.95 13.20 -12.28
CA TYR A 47 1.47 12.52 -11.07
C TYR A 47 2.71 13.19 -10.46
N SER A 48 3.51 13.89 -11.27
CA SER A 48 4.80 14.48 -10.85
C SER A 48 4.66 15.69 -9.93
N SER A 49 3.52 16.38 -9.97
CA SER A 49 3.24 17.55 -9.12
C SER A 49 2.46 17.22 -7.85
N CYS A 50 2.03 15.96 -7.68
CA CYS A 50 1.25 15.55 -6.52
C CYS A 50 2.13 15.41 -5.27
N LYS A 51 1.63 15.90 -4.13
CA LYS A 51 2.29 15.74 -2.83
C LYS A 51 2.30 14.29 -2.36
N ALA A 52 1.28 13.51 -2.70
CA ALA A 52 1.17 12.11 -2.34
C ALA A 52 1.97 11.23 -3.32
N LYS A 53 3.08 10.66 -2.84
CA LYS A 53 3.89 9.70 -3.61
C LYS A 53 3.51 8.28 -3.22
N ILE A 54 3.14 7.47 -4.20
CA ILE A 54 2.81 6.07 -4.00
C ILE A 54 3.95 5.25 -4.58
N VAL A 55 4.59 4.46 -3.72
CA VAL A 55 5.76 3.64 -4.08
C VAL A 55 5.37 2.18 -4.02
N LEU A 56 5.55 1.48 -5.14
CA LEU A 56 5.45 0.03 -5.17
C LEU A 56 6.81 -0.57 -4.78
N LEU A 57 6.85 -1.25 -3.65
CA LEU A 57 8.02 -2.05 -3.26
C LEU A 57 7.82 -3.47 -3.75
N GLU A 58 8.49 -3.81 -4.85
CA GLU A 58 8.44 -5.15 -5.39
C GLU A 58 9.22 -6.12 -4.50
N GLY A 59 8.57 -7.21 -4.14
CA GLY A 59 9.17 -8.28 -3.35
C GLY A 59 8.62 -9.62 -3.81
N ASN A 60 9.43 -10.67 -3.67
CA ASN A 60 9.00 -12.02 -3.97
C ASN A 60 7.80 -12.40 -3.07
N ALA A 61 6.71 -12.89 -3.69
CA ALA A 61 5.49 -13.31 -3.00
C ALA A 61 5.76 -14.30 -1.85
N ASP A 62 6.71 -15.22 -2.02
CA ASP A 62 7.10 -16.20 -1.00
C ASP A 62 7.74 -15.51 0.22
N VAL A 63 8.55 -14.47 -0.02
CA VAL A 63 9.18 -13.69 1.05
C VAL A 63 8.13 -12.88 1.81
N ILE A 64 7.15 -12.31 1.10
CA ILE A 64 6.03 -11.59 1.70
C ILE A 64 5.16 -12.55 2.53
N ALA A 65 4.82 -13.72 1.98
CA ALA A 65 4.07 -14.78 2.64
C ALA A 65 4.75 -15.24 3.93
N ALA A 66 6.06 -15.54 3.88
CA ALA A 66 6.84 -15.97 5.04
C ALA A 66 6.86 -14.88 6.14
N ARG A 67 6.97 -13.60 5.76
CA ARG A 67 6.93 -12.47 6.71
C ARG A 67 5.55 -12.30 7.34
N LEU A 68 4.48 -12.40 6.56
CA LEU A 68 3.11 -12.35 7.08
C LEU A 68 2.83 -13.49 8.04
N GLN A 69 3.23 -14.73 7.69
CA GLN A 69 3.08 -15.89 8.58
C GLN A 69 3.82 -15.68 9.92
N LYS A 70 5.04 -15.12 9.87
CA LYS A 70 5.82 -14.80 11.08
C LYS A 70 5.09 -13.78 11.97
N ARG A 71 4.50 -12.74 11.39
CA ARG A 71 3.76 -11.71 12.16
C ARG A 71 2.42 -12.24 12.68
N ALA A 72 1.70 -13.04 11.90
CA ALA A 72 0.48 -13.71 12.33
C ALA A 72 0.71 -14.62 13.56
N SER A 73 1.83 -15.35 13.58
CA SER A 73 2.19 -16.22 14.72
C SER A 73 2.44 -15.46 16.03
N LYS A 74 2.73 -14.16 15.96
CA LYS A 74 2.92 -13.28 17.12
C LYS A 74 1.63 -12.58 17.57
N GLY A 75 0.52 -12.72 16.83
CA GLY A 75 -0.73 -11.99 17.07
C GLY A 75 -0.69 -10.52 16.66
N GLU A 76 0.35 -10.08 15.93
CA GLU A 76 0.63 -8.67 15.61
C GLU A 76 0.14 -8.26 14.20
N HIS A 77 -0.54 -9.12 13.44
CA HIS A 77 -0.93 -8.80 12.05
C HIS A 77 -2.40 -9.05 11.73
N PHE A 78 -3.00 -8.07 11.05
CA PHE A 78 -4.43 -7.99 10.77
C PHE A 78 -4.84 -8.62 9.42
N ILE A 79 -3.86 -8.94 8.56
CA ILE A 79 -4.10 -9.53 7.24
C ILE A 79 -3.84 -11.04 7.29
N PRO A 80 -4.86 -11.90 7.20
CA PRO A 80 -4.66 -13.34 7.12
C PRO A 80 -3.94 -13.71 5.83
N LEU A 81 -3.01 -14.67 5.92
CA LEU A 81 -2.21 -15.17 4.79
C LEU A 81 -3.09 -15.62 3.60
N THR A 82 -4.30 -16.10 3.89
CA THR A 82 -5.29 -16.51 2.89
C THR A 82 -5.69 -15.41 1.93
N LEU A 83 -5.51 -14.13 2.28
CA LEU A 83 -5.84 -12.99 1.42
C LEU A 83 -4.67 -12.52 0.55
N LEU A 84 -3.43 -12.93 0.84
CA LEU A 84 -2.24 -12.42 0.15
C LEU A 84 -2.34 -12.61 -1.38
N HIS A 85 -2.72 -13.81 -1.82
CA HIS A 85 -2.86 -14.12 -3.24
C HIS A 85 -3.88 -13.20 -3.92
N SER A 86 -5.08 -13.10 -3.34
CA SER A 86 -6.14 -12.23 -3.88
C SER A 86 -5.74 -10.76 -3.92
N GLN A 87 -4.91 -10.31 -2.97
CA GLN A 87 -4.39 -8.94 -2.94
C GLN A 87 -3.35 -8.73 -4.05
N LEU A 88 -2.43 -9.67 -4.27
CA LEU A 88 -1.47 -9.59 -5.36
C LEU A 88 -2.15 -9.57 -6.75
N GLU A 89 -3.21 -10.35 -6.94
CA GLU A 89 -3.98 -10.34 -8.20
C GLU A 89 -4.74 -9.02 -8.43
N LEU A 90 -5.15 -8.34 -7.36
CA LEU A 90 -5.84 -7.04 -7.44
C LEU A 90 -4.88 -5.86 -7.63
N LEU A 91 -3.57 -6.09 -7.50
CA LEU A 91 -2.57 -5.05 -7.71
C LEU A 91 -2.56 -4.63 -9.18
N GLN A 92 -2.95 -3.38 -9.41
CA GLN A 92 -2.80 -2.72 -10.69
C GLN A 92 -1.61 -1.77 -10.54
N ALA A 93 -0.45 -2.10 -11.10
CA ALA A 93 0.67 -1.15 -11.16
C ALA A 93 0.31 0.02 -12.10
N ASP A 94 0.94 1.17 -11.88
CA ASP A 94 0.95 2.24 -12.89
C ASP A 94 2.02 1.84 -13.94
N ASP A 95 1.74 2.05 -15.24
CA ASP A 95 2.66 1.75 -16.35
C ASP A 95 3.91 2.66 -16.37
#